data_AF-A0A259U1G9-F1
#
_entry.id   AF-A0A259U1G9-F1
#
_cell.length_a   1.000
_cell.length_b   1.000
_cell.length_c   1.000
_cell.angle_alpha   90.00
_cell.angle_beta   90.00
_cell.angle_gamma   90.00
#
_symmetry.space_group_name_H-M   'P 1'
#
loop_
_entity.id
_entity.type
_entity.pdbx_description
1 polymer ?
#
loop_
_entity_poly.entity_id
_entity_poly.type
_entity_poly.pdbx_seq_one_letter_code
_entity_poly.pdbx_strand_id
1 'polypeptide(L)'
;MLYASTRSLALALAFALTLTACDASIDDATADLTETEQTEAAYLVADALAEDTGGLLASASDLTASVSPNGLSEGPRSVRGNRRAVACRGGDQSVSYDAGTGTHTVTYACSQSNPVGERSYAATLLYQFRDASGGFVARPDANWESVASVGFDGEREGSVSMSRGEFSAASTFEQSSDWSLTGLGDAASPAVFSVEQQRSGTSTRTGPRGDGSREFDITLTGTGIELVPAADGTGYAASGELSYTLTMEVVRGDRTVEREVEGTITLDGTERGLLRILGLRGAYRISLGDGATSRT
;
A
#
# COMPACT_ATOMS: atom_id res chain seq x y z
N MET A 1 11.32 -63.97 71.51
CA MET A 1 12.13 -63.05 70.70
C MET A 1 11.31 -61.78 70.51
N LEU A 2 11.55 -60.69 71.27
CA LEU A 2 12.50 -59.57 70.97
C LEU A 2 12.08 -58.88 69.65
N TYR A 3 11.69 -57.60 69.50
CA TYR A 3 11.80 -56.27 70.14
C TYR A 3 10.48 -55.50 69.82
N ALA A 4 9.85 -54.66 70.65
CA ALA A 4 10.17 -53.31 71.13
C ALA A 4 10.27 -52.18 70.07
N SER A 5 9.52 -51.08 70.31
CA SER A 5 9.91 -49.67 70.06
C SER A 5 9.80 -49.16 68.60
N THR A 6 9.45 -47.92 68.21
CA THR A 6 9.33 -46.60 68.87
C THR A 6 8.60 -45.60 67.95
N ARG A 7 8.17 -44.49 68.54
CA ARG A 7 7.55 -43.27 67.97
C ARG A 7 8.43 -42.44 67.01
N SER A 8 7.76 -41.48 66.33
CA SER A 8 8.18 -40.09 65.97
C SER A 8 8.30 -39.83 64.46
N LEU A 9 7.39 -39.08 63.82
CA LEU A 9 7.25 -37.60 63.75
C LEU A 9 8.26 -36.91 62.80
N ALA A 10 7.81 -36.59 61.58
CA ALA A 10 8.28 -35.49 60.69
C ALA A 10 7.27 -35.43 59.51
N LEU A 11 6.33 -34.49 59.40
CA LEU A 11 6.43 -33.06 59.10
C LEU A 11 7.19 -32.74 57.80
N ALA A 12 6.48 -32.70 56.67
CA ALA A 12 6.71 -31.82 55.51
C ALA A 12 5.46 -31.95 54.60
N LEU A 13 4.54 -31.00 54.61
CA LEU A 13 4.52 -29.85 53.70
C LEU A 13 4.36 -30.25 52.22
N ALA A 14 3.11 -30.33 51.77
CA ALA A 14 2.66 -30.14 50.38
C ALA A 14 1.12 -30.11 50.40
N PHE A 15 0.48 -29.12 51.01
CA PHE A 15 0.14 -27.83 50.40
C PHE A 15 -0.03 -27.85 48.87
N ALA A 16 -1.29 -27.58 48.47
CA ALA A 16 -1.70 -26.98 47.20
C ALA A 16 -1.43 -27.76 45.91
N LEU A 17 -2.31 -28.71 45.60
CA LEU A 17 -2.75 -28.94 44.22
C LEU A 17 -4.19 -28.42 44.05
N THR A 18 -4.39 -27.14 44.38
CA THR A 18 -5.38 -26.33 43.67
C THR A 18 -4.74 -26.01 42.32
N LEU A 19 -4.93 -26.89 41.34
CA LEU A 19 -4.82 -26.51 39.94
C LEU A 19 -5.99 -25.57 39.65
N THR A 20 -5.86 -24.33 40.12
CA THR A 20 -6.40 -23.20 39.37
C THR A 20 -5.70 -23.27 38.03
N ALA A 21 -6.40 -23.81 37.02
CA ALA A 21 -6.14 -23.41 35.66
C ALA A 21 -6.24 -21.88 35.69
N CYS A 22 -5.09 -21.21 35.71
CA CYS A 22 -5.02 -19.83 35.26
C CYS A 22 -5.48 -19.91 33.80
N ASP A 23 -6.76 -19.64 33.59
CA ASP A 23 -7.24 -19.09 32.35
C ASP A 23 -6.57 -17.72 32.24
N ALA A 24 -5.29 -17.74 31.87
CA ALA A 24 -4.61 -16.56 31.42
C ALA A 24 -5.25 -16.26 30.08
N SER A 25 -6.35 -15.50 30.14
CA SER A 25 -6.73 -14.62 29.08
C SER A 25 -5.55 -13.67 28.87
N ILE A 26 -4.53 -14.16 28.15
CA ILE A 26 -3.59 -13.31 27.46
C ILE A 26 -4.48 -12.54 26.51
N ASP A 27 -4.60 -11.25 26.79
CA ASP A 27 -5.29 -10.30 25.93
C ASP A 27 -4.48 -10.26 24.64
N ASP A 28 -4.76 -11.20 23.75
CA ASP A 28 -3.90 -11.53 22.60
C ASP A 28 -3.83 -10.35 21.64
N ALA A 29 -4.80 -9.41 21.70
CA ALA A 29 -4.80 -8.10 21.07
C ALA A 29 -3.59 -7.23 21.46
N THR A 30 -2.99 -7.46 22.64
CA THR A 30 -1.85 -6.69 23.18
C THR A 30 -0.50 -7.41 23.03
N ALA A 31 -0.48 -8.64 22.51
CA ALA A 31 0.76 -9.38 22.28
C ALA A 31 1.55 -8.77 21.10
N ASP A 32 2.85 -8.55 21.30
CA ASP A 32 3.77 -8.08 20.26
C ASP A 32 3.64 -8.90 18.96
N LEU A 33 3.74 -8.22 17.81
CA LEU A 33 3.75 -8.87 16.50
C LEU A 33 4.91 -9.86 16.39
N THR A 34 4.59 -11.11 16.04
CA THR A 34 5.59 -12.13 15.70
C THR A 34 6.38 -11.74 14.45
N GLU A 35 7.57 -12.31 14.24
CA GLU A 35 8.39 -12.01 13.05
C GLU A 35 7.68 -12.37 11.73
N THR A 36 6.85 -13.43 11.75
CA THR A 36 6.00 -13.79 10.62
C THR A 36 4.96 -12.70 10.36
N GLU A 37 4.23 -12.25 11.38
CA GLU A 37 3.25 -11.16 11.26
C GLU A 37 3.89 -9.86 10.78
N GLN A 38 5.10 -9.51 11.25
CA GLN A 38 5.84 -8.34 10.76
C GLN A 38 6.19 -8.44 9.28
N THR A 39 6.61 -9.64 8.83
CA THR A 39 6.99 -9.88 7.44
C THR A 39 5.78 -9.84 6.51
N GLU A 40 4.63 -10.32 6.97
CA GLU A 40 3.37 -10.23 6.22
C GLU A 40 2.84 -8.80 6.19
N ALA A 41 2.84 -8.08 7.30
CA ALA A 41 2.47 -6.67 7.34
C ALA A 41 3.32 -5.84 6.37
N ALA A 42 4.63 -6.03 6.38
CA ALA A 42 5.53 -5.36 5.44
C ALA A 42 5.23 -5.71 3.98
N TYR A 43 4.83 -6.95 3.70
CA TYR A 43 4.44 -7.37 2.35
C TYR A 43 3.13 -6.71 1.90
N LEU A 44 2.08 -6.71 2.74
CA LEU A 44 0.79 -6.11 2.42
C LEU A 44 0.93 -4.60 2.16
N VAL A 45 1.69 -3.90 3.01
CA VAL A 45 1.96 -2.47 2.82
C VAL A 45 2.78 -2.22 1.54
N ALA A 46 3.74 -3.08 1.22
CA ALA A 46 4.50 -2.98 -0.02
C ALA A 46 3.65 -3.25 -1.27
N ASP A 47 2.71 -4.21 -1.21
CA ASP A 47 1.73 -4.47 -2.27
C ASP A 47 0.82 -3.27 -2.50
N ALA A 48 0.34 -2.63 -1.43
CA ALA A 48 -0.48 -1.42 -1.51
C ALA A 48 0.28 -0.20 -2.04
N LEU A 49 1.62 -0.20 -1.96
CA LEU A 49 2.48 0.87 -2.47
C LEU A 49 2.88 0.67 -3.93
N ALA A 50 3.15 -0.58 -4.33
CA ALA A 50 3.85 -0.89 -5.56
C ALA A 50 3.06 -0.60 -6.85
N GLU A 51 3.79 -0.33 -7.93
CA GLU A 51 3.19 -0.03 -9.22
C GLU A 51 2.62 -1.29 -9.92
N ASP A 52 3.37 -2.39 -9.92
CA ASP A 52 2.99 -3.60 -10.66
C ASP A 52 1.68 -4.21 -10.10
N THR A 53 1.38 -3.98 -8.83
CA THR A 53 0.19 -4.45 -8.10
C THR A 53 -0.98 -3.46 -8.14
N GLY A 54 -0.83 -2.34 -8.85
CA GLY A 54 -1.87 -1.30 -8.96
C GLY A 54 -2.04 -0.45 -7.70
N GLY A 55 -1.02 -0.39 -6.84
CA GLY A 55 -1.03 0.36 -5.59
C GLY A 55 -0.86 1.88 -5.76
N LEU A 56 -0.35 2.52 -4.71
CA LEU A 56 -0.19 3.98 -4.62
C LEU A 56 0.58 4.59 -5.79
N LEU A 57 1.62 3.91 -6.27
CA LEU A 57 2.40 4.44 -7.39
C LEU A 57 1.70 4.32 -8.75
N ALA A 58 0.77 3.38 -8.90
CA ALA A 58 -0.12 3.37 -10.06
C ALA A 58 -1.07 4.58 -10.01
N SER A 59 -1.62 4.91 -8.83
CA SER A 59 -2.39 6.15 -8.62
C SER A 59 -1.58 7.41 -8.92
N ALA A 60 -0.35 7.51 -8.42
CA ALA A 60 0.55 8.64 -8.70
C ALA A 60 0.84 8.80 -10.20
N SER A 61 0.97 7.67 -10.88
CA SER A 61 1.13 7.66 -12.33
C SER A 61 -0.10 8.19 -13.06
N ASP A 62 -1.30 7.81 -12.60
CA ASP A 62 -2.56 8.26 -13.21
C ASP A 62 -2.82 9.74 -12.94
N LEU A 63 -2.57 10.20 -11.72
CA LEU A 63 -2.59 11.62 -11.34
C LEU A 63 -1.75 12.49 -12.28
N THR A 64 -0.59 12.00 -12.69
CA THR A 64 0.38 12.73 -13.53
C THR A 64 0.21 12.48 -15.03
N ALA A 65 -0.86 11.78 -15.43
CA ALA A 65 -1.19 11.54 -16.83
C ALA A 65 -1.68 12.82 -17.54
N SER A 66 -1.50 12.88 -18.86
CA SER A 66 -2.19 13.87 -19.68
C SER A 66 -3.59 13.34 -20.01
N VAL A 67 -4.62 14.13 -19.76
CA VAL A 67 -6.02 13.77 -20.02
C VAL A 67 -6.49 14.46 -21.30
N SER A 68 -6.91 13.67 -22.28
CA SER A 68 -7.44 14.16 -23.55
C SER A 68 -8.75 13.47 -23.91
N PRO A 69 -9.52 13.99 -24.89
CA PRO A 69 -10.70 13.28 -25.40
C PRO A 69 -10.41 11.87 -25.96
N ASN A 70 -9.14 11.57 -26.28
CA ASN A 70 -8.72 10.27 -26.80
C ASN A 70 -8.23 9.32 -25.68
N GLY A 71 -8.37 9.71 -24.41
CA GLY A 71 -7.86 8.95 -23.27
C GLY A 71 -6.63 9.58 -22.62
N LEU A 72 -6.05 8.80 -21.72
CA LEU A 72 -4.83 9.10 -20.97
C LEU A 72 -3.59 8.80 -21.80
N SER A 73 -2.61 9.72 -21.74
CA SER A 73 -1.26 9.50 -22.22
C SER A 73 -0.23 9.82 -21.13
N GLU A 74 1.06 9.57 -21.40
CA GLU A 74 2.13 10.08 -20.55
C GLU A 74 1.99 11.60 -20.42
N GLY A 75 1.98 12.09 -19.19
CA GLY A 75 1.96 13.52 -18.89
C GLY A 75 3.36 14.09 -18.71
N PRO A 76 3.48 15.42 -18.71
CA PRO A 76 4.76 16.13 -18.66
C PRO A 76 5.48 16.03 -17.31
N ARG A 77 4.78 15.62 -16.24
CA ARG A 77 5.37 15.31 -14.93
C ARG A 77 5.16 13.86 -14.50
N SER A 78 5.23 12.92 -15.45
CA SER A 78 5.06 11.50 -15.17
C SER A 78 6.07 10.99 -14.13
N VAL A 79 5.56 10.28 -13.12
CA VAL A 79 6.39 9.62 -12.11
C VAL A 79 7.07 8.39 -12.73
N ARG A 80 8.36 8.20 -12.43
CA ARG A 80 9.22 7.11 -12.91
C ARG A 80 8.69 5.76 -12.42
N GLY A 81 8.77 4.77 -13.32
CA GLY A 81 8.14 3.43 -13.19
C GLY A 81 7.11 3.16 -14.29
N ASN A 82 6.48 4.24 -14.78
CA ASN A 82 5.27 4.27 -15.60
C ASN A 82 5.24 3.49 -16.93
N ARG A 83 6.32 2.87 -17.40
CA ARG A 83 6.23 2.13 -18.69
C ARG A 83 5.25 0.95 -18.62
N ARG A 84 5.08 0.36 -17.43
CA ARG A 84 4.14 -0.75 -17.21
C ARG A 84 2.74 -0.26 -16.85
N ALA A 85 2.60 0.81 -16.05
CA ALA A 85 1.30 1.46 -15.83
C ALA A 85 0.71 2.06 -17.12
N VAL A 86 1.50 2.67 -18.00
CA VAL A 86 1.06 3.09 -19.36
C VAL A 86 0.46 1.92 -20.13
N ALA A 87 1.05 0.73 -20.02
CA ALA A 87 0.53 -0.45 -20.71
C ALA A 87 -0.88 -0.86 -20.22
N CYS A 88 -1.32 -0.44 -19.03
CA CYS A 88 -2.70 -0.67 -18.55
C CYS A 88 -3.69 0.36 -19.09
N ARG A 89 -3.21 1.53 -19.54
CA ARG A 89 -4.05 2.60 -20.11
C ARG A 89 -4.39 2.34 -21.57
N GLY A 90 -3.62 1.55 -22.31
CA GLY A 90 -3.74 1.43 -23.77
C GLY A 90 -5.00 0.77 -24.34
N GLY A 91 -6.00 0.42 -23.51
CA GLY A 91 -7.26 -0.21 -23.92
C GLY A 91 -8.40 0.77 -24.25
N ASP A 92 -9.63 0.25 -24.30
CA ASP A 92 -10.84 1.06 -24.47
C ASP A 92 -11.06 1.94 -23.23
N GLN A 93 -10.84 3.23 -23.39
CA GLN A 93 -11.09 4.23 -22.36
C GLN A 93 -12.35 5.03 -22.70
N SER A 94 -13.12 5.39 -21.67
CA SER A 94 -14.14 6.43 -21.78
C SER A 94 -13.64 7.69 -21.11
N VAL A 95 -13.78 8.84 -21.77
CA VAL A 95 -13.46 10.15 -21.22
C VAL A 95 -14.66 11.07 -21.35
N SER A 96 -15.01 11.76 -20.28
CA SER A 96 -16.03 12.81 -20.26
C SER A 96 -15.56 14.02 -19.47
N TYR A 97 -16.18 15.17 -19.72
CA TYR A 97 -15.92 16.41 -19.00
C TYR A 97 -17.22 17.11 -18.65
N ASP A 98 -17.39 17.45 -17.37
CA ASP A 98 -18.50 18.27 -16.88
C ASP A 98 -18.02 19.71 -16.64
N ALA A 99 -18.53 20.65 -17.44
CA ALA A 99 -18.17 22.06 -17.33
C ALA A 99 -18.70 22.75 -16.06
N GLY A 100 -19.74 22.20 -15.41
CA GLY A 100 -20.30 22.76 -14.19
C GLY A 100 -19.42 22.49 -12.97
N THR A 101 -18.80 21.31 -12.92
CA THR A 101 -17.90 20.88 -11.83
C THR A 101 -16.42 20.98 -12.20
N GLY A 102 -16.09 21.13 -13.48
CA GLY A 102 -14.73 21.11 -13.99
C GLY A 102 -14.08 19.72 -13.95
N THR A 103 -14.88 18.67 -13.76
CA THR A 103 -14.39 17.30 -13.56
C THR A 103 -14.25 16.58 -14.89
N HIS A 104 -13.06 16.06 -15.16
CA HIS A 104 -12.85 15.03 -16.17
C HIS A 104 -13.05 13.65 -15.53
N THR A 105 -13.89 12.82 -16.12
CA THR A 105 -14.05 11.42 -15.69
C THR A 105 -13.44 10.51 -16.74
N VAL A 106 -12.52 9.65 -16.31
CA VAL A 106 -11.88 8.63 -17.15
C VAL A 106 -12.16 7.26 -16.57
N THR A 107 -12.66 6.34 -17.40
CA THR A 107 -12.85 4.93 -17.00
C THR A 107 -12.10 4.01 -17.94
N TYR A 108 -11.44 2.99 -17.41
CA TYR A 108 -10.79 1.96 -18.20
C TYR A 108 -10.70 0.63 -17.44
N ALA A 109 -10.39 -0.44 -18.17
CA ALA A 109 -10.06 -1.73 -17.58
C ALA A 109 -8.63 -2.12 -17.97
N CYS A 110 -7.86 -2.62 -17.00
CA CYS A 110 -6.58 -3.25 -17.25
C CYS A 110 -6.71 -4.77 -17.21
N SER A 111 -6.06 -5.45 -18.15
CA SER A 111 -5.80 -6.89 -18.10
C SER A 111 -4.41 -7.15 -18.66
N GLN A 112 -3.48 -7.55 -17.81
CA GLN A 112 -2.12 -7.89 -18.20
C GLN A 112 -1.72 -9.24 -17.62
N SER A 113 -1.06 -10.05 -18.45
CA SER A 113 -0.49 -11.34 -18.07
C SER A 113 0.94 -11.42 -18.57
N ASN A 114 1.84 -11.88 -17.73
CA ASN A 114 3.24 -12.11 -18.07
C ASN A 114 3.76 -13.35 -17.31
N PRO A 115 4.98 -13.84 -17.60
CA PRO A 115 5.49 -15.06 -16.97
C PRO A 115 5.65 -15.03 -15.44
N VAL A 116 5.63 -13.85 -14.82
CA VAL A 116 5.78 -13.68 -13.37
C VAL A 116 4.47 -13.34 -12.66
N GLY A 117 3.37 -13.12 -13.39
CA GLY A 117 2.09 -12.79 -12.78
C GLY A 117 1.05 -12.21 -13.73
N GLU A 118 -0.14 -12.01 -13.18
CA GLU A 118 -1.30 -11.43 -13.86
C GLU A 118 -1.91 -10.33 -13.02
N ARG A 119 -2.49 -9.32 -13.66
CA ARG A 119 -3.28 -8.29 -13.00
C ARG A 119 -4.48 -7.92 -13.85
N SER A 120 -5.61 -7.72 -13.20
CA SER A 120 -6.85 -7.33 -13.83
C SER A 120 -7.63 -6.41 -12.90
N TYR A 121 -8.03 -5.23 -13.37
CA TYR A 121 -8.82 -4.29 -12.57
C TYR A 121 -9.62 -3.33 -13.45
N ALA A 122 -10.71 -2.81 -12.91
CA ALA A 122 -11.41 -1.64 -13.44
C ALA A 122 -10.95 -0.39 -12.67
N ALA A 123 -10.93 0.75 -13.36
CA ALA A 123 -10.55 2.03 -12.78
C ALA A 123 -11.53 3.14 -13.19
N THR A 124 -11.88 3.98 -12.23
CA THR A 124 -12.63 5.23 -12.43
C THR A 124 -11.82 6.36 -11.82
N LEU A 125 -11.45 7.34 -12.65
CA LEU A 125 -10.56 8.43 -12.30
C LEU A 125 -11.26 9.76 -12.55
N LEU A 126 -11.24 10.63 -11.54
CA LEU A 126 -11.84 11.96 -11.59
C LEU A 126 -10.72 12.98 -11.45
N TYR A 127 -10.64 13.93 -12.39
CA TYR A 127 -9.63 14.98 -12.36
C TYR A 127 -10.25 16.35 -12.36
N GLN A 128 -9.67 17.26 -11.57
CA GLN A 128 -9.95 18.69 -11.64
C GLN A 128 -8.65 19.45 -11.88
N PHE A 129 -8.48 19.96 -13.09
CA PHE A 129 -7.35 20.81 -13.45
C PHE A 129 -7.69 22.26 -13.19
N ARG A 130 -6.83 22.97 -12.45
CA ARG A 130 -7.04 24.39 -12.12
C ARG A 130 -5.85 25.25 -12.49
N ASP A 131 -6.14 26.44 -12.97
CA ASP A 131 -5.13 27.49 -13.21
C ASP A 131 -4.71 28.20 -11.93
N ALA A 132 -3.77 29.14 -12.04
CA ALA A 132 -3.26 29.92 -10.91
C ALA A 132 -4.32 30.82 -10.23
N SER A 133 -5.43 31.11 -10.91
CA SER A 133 -6.57 31.85 -10.37
C SER A 133 -7.66 30.94 -9.77
N GLY A 134 -7.48 29.61 -9.85
CA GLY A 134 -8.44 28.61 -9.39
C GLY A 134 -9.52 28.23 -10.42
N GLY A 135 -9.46 28.79 -11.63
CA GLY A 135 -10.37 28.50 -12.73
C GLY A 135 -10.13 27.12 -13.33
N PHE A 136 -11.18 26.48 -13.85
CA PHE A 136 -11.08 25.15 -14.44
C PHE A 136 -10.40 25.19 -15.81
N VAL A 137 -9.45 24.27 -16.02
CA VAL A 137 -8.77 24.06 -17.31
C VAL A 137 -9.44 22.89 -18.04
N ALA A 138 -10.43 23.19 -18.88
CA ALA A 138 -11.24 22.18 -19.59
C ALA A 138 -10.47 21.35 -20.64
N ARG A 139 -9.28 21.81 -21.03
CA ARG A 139 -8.41 21.15 -22.02
C ARG A 139 -6.97 21.13 -21.51
N PRO A 140 -6.67 20.29 -20.51
CA PRO A 140 -5.33 20.24 -19.91
C PRO A 140 -4.28 19.71 -20.90
N ASP A 141 -4.68 18.87 -21.86
CA ASP A 141 -3.86 18.39 -22.98
C ASP A 141 -3.24 19.54 -23.80
N ALA A 142 -4.02 20.59 -24.05
CA ALA A 142 -3.61 21.72 -24.88
C ALA A 142 -3.12 22.92 -24.07
N ASN A 143 -3.52 23.03 -22.81
CA ASN A 143 -3.25 24.19 -21.97
C ASN A 143 -2.48 23.80 -20.70
N TRP A 144 -1.61 22.79 -20.78
CA TRP A 144 -0.86 22.31 -19.63
C TRP A 144 -0.06 23.41 -18.92
N GLU A 145 0.53 24.34 -19.66
CA GLU A 145 1.28 25.46 -19.10
C GLU A 145 0.44 26.39 -18.21
N SER A 146 -0.89 26.36 -18.36
CA SER A 146 -1.81 27.11 -17.50
C SER A 146 -2.19 26.35 -16.22
N VAL A 147 -1.94 25.04 -16.16
CA VAL A 147 -2.32 24.20 -15.02
C VAL A 147 -1.38 24.49 -13.85
N ALA A 148 -1.95 24.99 -12.76
CA ALA A 148 -1.24 25.25 -11.51
C ALA A 148 -1.42 24.13 -10.48
N SER A 149 -2.56 23.43 -10.52
CA SER A 149 -2.88 22.31 -9.62
C SER A 149 -3.80 21.28 -10.26
N VAL A 150 -3.77 20.07 -9.69
CA VAL A 150 -4.63 18.93 -10.05
C VAL A 150 -5.23 18.38 -8.76
N GLY A 151 -6.56 18.31 -8.70
CA GLY A 151 -7.27 17.43 -7.77
C GLY A 151 -7.57 16.11 -8.47
N PHE A 152 -7.44 15.00 -7.76
CA PHE A 152 -7.60 13.66 -8.33
C PHE A 152 -8.24 12.72 -7.32
N ASP A 153 -9.34 12.10 -7.76
CA ASP A 153 -9.96 10.99 -7.06
C ASP A 153 -9.87 9.74 -7.93
N GLY A 154 -9.41 8.63 -7.36
CA GLY A 154 -9.22 7.38 -8.08
C GLY A 154 -9.85 6.21 -7.36
N GLU A 155 -10.67 5.45 -8.07
CA GLU A 155 -11.23 4.19 -7.60
C GLU A 155 -10.71 3.04 -8.46
N ARG A 156 -10.32 1.93 -7.83
CA ARG A 156 -9.95 0.68 -8.51
C ARG A 156 -10.51 -0.51 -7.77
N GLU A 157 -10.93 -1.50 -8.53
CA GLU A 157 -11.33 -2.80 -8.03
C GLU A 157 -10.74 -3.87 -8.93
N GLY A 158 -10.12 -4.89 -8.34
CA GLY A 158 -9.60 -6.00 -9.13
C GLY A 158 -8.78 -7.00 -8.37
N SER A 159 -7.82 -7.58 -9.08
CA SER A 159 -6.97 -8.64 -8.57
C SER A 159 -5.57 -8.60 -9.18
N VAL A 160 -4.61 -9.09 -8.42
CA VAL A 160 -3.24 -9.34 -8.87
C VAL A 160 -2.80 -10.72 -8.39
N SER A 161 -2.02 -11.40 -9.21
CA SER A 161 -1.33 -12.62 -8.84
C SER A 161 0.11 -12.57 -9.32
N MET A 162 1.02 -13.14 -8.55
CA MET A 162 2.43 -13.21 -8.88
C MET A 162 3.01 -14.55 -8.45
N SER A 163 3.98 -15.03 -9.22
CA SER A 163 4.73 -16.25 -8.92
C SER A 163 6.21 -16.07 -9.27
N ARG A 164 7.08 -16.43 -8.33
CA ARG A 164 8.54 -16.29 -8.44
C ARG A 164 9.23 -17.45 -7.72
N GLY A 165 9.58 -18.49 -8.47
CA GLY A 165 10.17 -19.70 -7.90
C GLY A 165 9.16 -20.44 -7.02
N GLU A 166 9.51 -20.71 -5.76
CA GLU A 166 8.61 -21.35 -4.79
C GLU A 166 7.63 -20.38 -4.13
N PHE A 167 7.75 -19.07 -4.39
CA PHE A 167 6.85 -18.06 -3.86
C PHE A 167 5.71 -17.79 -4.84
N SER A 168 4.48 -17.79 -4.35
CA SER A 168 3.33 -17.23 -5.07
C SER A 168 2.47 -16.37 -4.14
N ALA A 169 1.87 -15.33 -4.68
CA ALA A 169 0.90 -14.53 -3.97
C ALA A 169 -0.23 -14.11 -4.91
N ALA A 170 -1.44 -13.98 -4.37
CA ALA A 170 -2.58 -13.46 -5.09
C ALA A 170 -3.45 -12.62 -4.16
N SER A 171 -3.92 -11.48 -4.63
CA SER A 171 -4.84 -10.63 -3.89
C SER A 171 -6.01 -10.16 -4.74
N THR A 172 -7.15 -9.97 -4.08
CA THR A 172 -8.26 -9.16 -4.58
C THR A 172 -8.28 -7.88 -3.77
N PHE A 173 -8.66 -6.77 -4.41
CA PHE A 173 -8.67 -5.48 -3.73
C PHE A 173 -9.75 -4.53 -4.25
N GLU A 174 -10.20 -3.68 -3.34
CA GLU A 174 -10.83 -2.39 -3.60
C GLU A 174 -9.87 -1.29 -3.14
N GLN A 175 -9.79 -0.21 -3.89
CA GLN A 175 -8.88 0.89 -3.61
C GLN A 175 -9.55 2.22 -3.93
N SER A 176 -9.49 3.15 -2.99
CA SER A 176 -9.89 4.56 -3.17
C SER A 176 -8.69 5.46 -2.92
N SER A 177 -8.66 6.62 -3.55
CA SER A 177 -7.51 7.52 -3.53
C SER A 177 -7.97 8.95 -3.68
N ASP A 178 -7.58 9.83 -2.78
CA ASP A 178 -7.73 11.29 -2.86
C ASP A 178 -6.33 11.91 -2.91
N TRP A 179 -6.05 12.65 -3.98
CA TRP A 179 -4.78 13.30 -4.20
C TRP A 179 -4.96 14.76 -4.58
N SER A 180 -4.01 15.57 -4.12
CA SER A 180 -3.81 16.92 -4.63
C SER A 180 -2.38 17.09 -5.08
N LEU A 181 -2.17 17.70 -6.24
CA LEU A 181 -0.87 18.08 -6.78
C LEU A 181 -0.85 19.59 -7.02
N THR A 182 0.14 20.28 -6.47
CA THR A 182 0.30 21.73 -6.57
C THR A 182 1.71 22.10 -7.01
N GLY A 183 1.93 23.37 -7.37
CA GLY A 183 3.24 23.85 -7.80
C GLY A 183 3.60 23.47 -9.25
N LEU A 184 2.59 23.22 -10.09
CA LEU A 184 2.81 22.83 -11.49
C LEU A 184 3.16 24.00 -12.42
N GLY A 185 2.65 25.19 -12.11
CA GLY A 185 2.78 26.39 -12.95
C GLY A 185 4.14 27.11 -12.85
N ASP A 186 5.04 26.67 -11.97
CA ASP A 186 6.40 27.19 -11.84
C ASP A 186 7.41 26.06 -12.02
N ALA A 187 8.28 26.18 -13.02
CA ALA A 187 9.33 25.21 -13.28
C ALA A 187 10.46 25.28 -12.26
N ALA A 188 10.58 26.38 -11.49
CA ALA A 188 11.60 26.56 -10.47
C ALA A 188 11.22 25.93 -9.11
N SER A 189 9.96 25.57 -8.92
CA SER A 189 9.44 25.01 -7.68
C SER A 189 9.13 23.50 -7.84
N PRO A 190 9.46 22.65 -6.86
CA PRO A 190 9.05 21.25 -6.91
C PRO A 190 7.53 21.17 -6.87
N ALA A 191 6.96 20.26 -7.64
CA ALA A 191 5.55 19.96 -7.47
C ALA A 191 5.39 19.16 -6.17
N VAL A 192 4.37 19.52 -5.39
CA VAL A 192 4.13 18.92 -4.08
C VAL A 192 2.76 18.28 -4.11
N PHE A 193 2.69 17.05 -3.61
CA PHE A 193 1.44 16.33 -3.47
C PHE A 193 1.11 15.95 -2.03
N SER A 194 -0.19 15.81 -1.82
CA SER A 194 -0.81 15.19 -0.65
C SER A 194 -1.61 14.00 -1.14
N VAL A 195 -1.65 12.94 -0.33
CA VAL A 195 -2.35 11.70 -0.67
C VAL A 195 -3.03 11.14 0.57
N GLU A 196 -4.24 10.65 0.36
CA GLU A 196 -4.90 9.67 1.19
C GLU A 196 -5.34 8.52 0.29
N GLN A 197 -4.94 7.29 0.61
CA GLN A 197 -5.33 6.11 -0.15
C GLN A 197 -5.74 5.01 0.82
N GLN A 198 -6.92 4.45 0.60
CA GLN A 198 -7.38 3.25 1.27
C GLN A 198 -7.34 2.07 0.29
N ARG A 199 -6.88 0.92 0.73
CA ARG A 199 -6.90 -0.34 -0.03
C ARG A 199 -7.27 -1.48 0.89
N SER A 200 -8.32 -2.20 0.57
CA SER A 200 -8.80 -3.35 1.34
C SER A 200 -9.00 -4.56 0.44
N GLY A 201 -9.03 -5.75 1.03
CA GLY A 201 -9.36 -6.97 0.31
C GLY A 201 -8.77 -8.23 0.93
N THR A 202 -8.54 -9.23 0.09
CA THR A 202 -7.97 -10.52 0.52
C THR A 202 -6.61 -10.73 -0.11
N SER A 203 -5.68 -11.28 0.64
CA SER A 203 -4.37 -11.69 0.15
C SER A 203 -4.11 -13.15 0.51
N THR A 204 -3.55 -13.89 -0.44
CA THR A 204 -3.08 -15.26 -0.26
C THR A 204 -1.61 -15.30 -0.63
N ARG A 205 -0.84 -16.05 0.15
CA ARG A 205 0.60 -16.20 -0.01
C ARG A 205 0.98 -17.65 0.23
N THR A 206 1.86 -18.16 -0.63
CA THR A 206 2.47 -19.48 -0.53
C THR A 206 3.97 -19.30 -0.67
N GLY A 207 4.75 -19.96 0.17
CA GLY A 207 6.20 -19.93 0.03
C GLY A 207 6.98 -20.65 1.13
N PRO A 208 8.32 -20.59 1.09
CA PRO A 208 9.18 -21.35 2.02
C PRO A 208 9.00 -20.98 3.50
N ARG A 209 8.36 -19.85 3.79
CA ARG A 209 8.07 -19.36 5.14
C ARG A 209 6.67 -19.71 5.63
N GLY A 210 5.92 -20.46 4.83
CA GLY A 210 4.55 -20.89 5.11
C GLY A 210 3.53 -20.31 4.14
N ASP A 211 2.32 -20.85 4.26
CA ASP A 211 1.15 -20.41 3.51
C ASP A 211 0.25 -19.58 4.42
N GLY A 212 -0.43 -18.59 3.84
CA GLY A 212 -1.32 -17.71 4.58
C GLY A 212 -2.39 -17.11 3.68
N SER A 213 -3.58 -16.89 4.25
CA SER A 213 -4.65 -16.10 3.66
C SER A 213 -5.14 -15.10 4.69
N ARG A 214 -5.32 -13.84 4.30
CA ARG A 214 -5.60 -12.71 5.19
C ARG A 214 -6.57 -11.76 4.53
N GLU A 215 -7.55 -11.30 5.29
CA GLU A 215 -8.23 -10.04 5.00
C GLU A 215 -7.36 -8.89 5.49
N PHE A 216 -7.34 -7.80 4.73
CA PHE A 216 -6.58 -6.60 5.08
C PHE A 216 -7.35 -5.32 4.73
N ASP A 217 -7.08 -4.27 5.49
CA ASP A 217 -7.44 -2.88 5.20
C ASP A 217 -6.21 -2.01 5.49
N ILE A 218 -5.77 -1.25 4.50
CA ILE A 218 -4.60 -0.37 4.58
C ILE A 218 -5.02 1.04 4.25
N THR A 219 -4.69 1.98 5.12
CA THR A 219 -4.73 3.41 4.84
C THR A 219 -3.30 3.95 4.73
N LEU A 220 -3.00 4.67 3.66
CA LEU A 220 -1.75 5.39 3.40
C LEU A 220 -2.04 6.89 3.38
N THR A 221 -1.30 7.68 4.14
CA THR A 221 -1.44 9.14 4.16
C THR A 221 -0.10 9.83 3.99
N GLY A 222 -0.11 10.95 3.28
CA GLY A 222 1.08 11.76 3.03
C GLY A 222 0.73 13.21 2.76
N THR A 223 1.58 14.12 3.21
CA THR A 223 1.46 15.54 2.93
C THR A 223 2.84 16.12 2.71
N GLY A 224 2.97 17.00 1.72
CA GLY A 224 4.25 17.63 1.44
C GLY A 224 5.24 16.71 0.72
N ILE A 225 4.76 15.71 -0.03
CA ILE A 225 5.63 14.81 -0.78
C ILE A 225 6.03 15.51 -2.08
N GLU A 226 7.33 15.56 -2.35
CA GLU A 226 7.87 16.27 -3.49
C GLU A 226 8.04 15.34 -4.69
N LEU A 227 7.65 15.82 -5.87
CA LEU A 227 8.06 15.24 -7.15
C LEU A 227 9.35 15.92 -7.60
N VAL A 228 10.46 15.21 -7.47
CA VAL A 228 11.79 15.66 -7.89
C VAL A 228 12.16 15.05 -9.24
N PRO A 229 12.87 15.76 -10.14
CA PRO A 229 13.39 15.13 -11.35
C PRO A 229 14.23 13.90 -11.02
N ALA A 230 13.99 12.79 -11.72
CA ALA A 230 14.77 11.57 -11.51
C ALA A 230 16.24 11.80 -11.89
N ALA A 231 17.17 11.18 -11.15
CA ALA A 231 18.62 11.41 -11.31
C ALA A 231 19.17 11.04 -12.71
N ASP A 232 18.47 10.19 -13.47
CA ASP A 232 18.83 9.80 -14.83
C ASP A 232 18.13 10.64 -15.91
N GLY A 233 17.37 11.67 -15.51
CA GLY A 233 16.62 12.55 -16.41
C GLY A 233 15.34 11.95 -16.97
N THR A 234 14.90 10.78 -16.48
CA THR A 234 13.68 10.12 -16.97
C THR A 234 12.50 10.30 -16.02
N GLY A 235 11.77 11.41 -16.19
CA GLY A 235 10.55 11.72 -15.42
C GLY A 235 10.85 12.22 -14.00
N TYR A 236 9.94 11.93 -13.07
CA TYR A 236 9.98 12.41 -11.68
C TYR A 236 9.98 11.27 -10.67
N ALA A 237 10.54 11.47 -9.49
CA ALA A 237 10.48 10.52 -8.38
C ALA A 237 9.84 11.20 -7.16
N ALA A 238 9.12 10.41 -6.36
CA ALA A 238 8.53 10.89 -5.12
C ALA A 238 9.57 10.86 -3.99
N SER A 239 9.66 11.94 -3.24
CA SER A 239 10.54 12.10 -2.08
C SER A 239 9.74 12.68 -0.91
N GLY A 240 9.78 12.02 0.24
CA GLY A 240 8.99 12.42 1.41
C GLY A 240 8.69 11.24 2.33
N GLU A 241 7.68 11.42 3.19
CA GLU A 241 7.25 10.40 4.12
C GLU A 241 5.75 10.13 3.97
N LEU A 242 5.38 8.86 4.02
CA LEU A 242 4.01 8.38 4.16
C LEU A 242 3.84 7.77 5.54
N SER A 243 2.68 7.95 6.14
CA SER A 243 2.21 7.14 7.28
C SER A 243 1.28 6.05 6.76
N TYR A 244 1.24 4.92 7.47
CA TYR A 244 0.28 3.87 7.18
C TYR A 244 -0.35 3.30 8.45
N THR A 245 -1.59 2.85 8.31
CA THR A 245 -2.28 1.98 9.26
C THR A 245 -2.79 0.77 8.49
N LEU A 246 -2.49 -0.43 8.99
CA LEU A 246 -2.90 -1.71 8.43
C LEU A 246 -3.71 -2.45 9.50
N THR A 247 -4.92 -2.88 9.15
CA THR A 247 -5.67 -3.90 9.88
C THR A 247 -5.58 -5.20 9.11
N MET A 248 -5.25 -6.31 9.77
CA MET A 248 -5.23 -7.64 9.16
C MET A 248 -5.74 -8.74 10.09
N GLU A 249 -6.42 -9.72 9.52
CA GLU A 249 -6.93 -10.89 10.27
C GLU A 249 -5.92 -12.03 10.30
N VAL A 250 -5.38 -12.37 11.46
CA VAL A 250 -4.39 -13.46 11.62
C VAL A 250 -5.02 -14.69 12.27
N VAL A 251 -4.89 -15.85 11.62
CA VAL A 251 -5.30 -17.14 12.20
C VAL A 251 -4.23 -17.68 13.14
N ARG A 252 -4.58 -17.91 14.41
CA ARG A 252 -3.76 -18.54 15.45
C ARG A 252 -4.49 -19.77 16.01
N GLY A 253 -4.09 -20.96 15.57
CA GLY A 253 -4.75 -22.20 15.98
C GLY A 253 -6.19 -22.28 15.45
N ASP A 254 -7.17 -22.28 16.36
CA ASP A 254 -8.60 -22.33 16.05
C ASP A 254 -9.28 -20.95 16.05
N ARG A 255 -8.52 -19.85 16.22
CA ARG A 255 -9.05 -18.49 16.34
C ARG A 255 -8.50 -17.56 15.27
N THR A 256 -9.31 -16.61 14.84
CA THR A 256 -8.90 -15.44 14.05
C THR A 256 -8.75 -14.25 15.00
N VAL A 257 -7.65 -13.53 14.88
CA VAL A 257 -7.33 -12.36 15.71
C VAL A 257 -7.01 -11.18 14.78
N GLU A 258 -7.67 -10.05 15.01
CA GLU A 258 -7.38 -8.80 14.31
C GLU A 258 -6.07 -8.18 14.82
N ARG A 259 -5.28 -7.64 13.89
CA ARG A 259 -4.01 -6.98 14.16
C ARG A 259 -4.00 -5.61 13.50
N GLU A 260 -3.78 -4.58 14.31
CA GLU A 260 -3.49 -3.23 13.84
C GLU A 260 -1.96 -3.03 13.82
N VAL A 261 -1.44 -2.54 12.70
CA VAL A 261 -0.03 -2.28 12.47
C VAL A 261 0.11 -0.89 11.88
N GLU A 262 0.89 -0.04 12.52
CA GLU A 262 1.11 1.32 12.06
C GLU A 262 2.60 1.58 11.81
N GLY A 263 2.90 2.60 11.01
CA GLY A 263 4.27 3.03 10.84
C GLY A 263 4.45 4.06 9.74
N THR A 264 5.69 4.16 9.25
CA THR A 264 6.05 5.12 8.21
C THR A 264 6.81 4.47 7.06
N ILE A 265 6.74 5.11 5.90
CA ILE A 265 7.48 4.76 4.69
C ILE A 265 8.22 6.02 4.25
N THR A 266 9.55 5.98 4.29
CA THR A 266 10.38 7.05 3.72
C THR A 266 10.62 6.75 2.23
N LEU A 267 10.26 7.69 1.37
CA LEU A 267 10.58 7.69 -0.06
C LEU A 267 11.82 8.55 -0.26
N ASP A 268 12.87 8.00 -0.86
CA ASP A 268 14.18 8.67 -0.98
C ASP A 268 14.44 9.29 -2.36
N GLY A 269 13.39 9.40 -3.20
CA GLY A 269 13.53 9.83 -4.59
C GLY A 269 14.21 8.79 -5.49
N THR A 270 14.47 7.58 -4.99
CA THR A 270 14.84 6.42 -5.79
C THR A 270 13.64 5.47 -5.89
N GLU A 271 13.68 4.47 -6.77
CA GLU A 271 12.61 3.45 -6.92
C GLU A 271 12.51 2.52 -5.69
N ARG A 272 12.80 3.03 -4.49
CA ARG A 272 12.88 2.31 -3.22
C ARG A 272 12.23 3.11 -2.10
N GLY A 273 11.66 2.38 -1.15
CA GLY A 273 11.15 2.92 0.10
C GLY A 273 11.80 2.24 1.29
N LEU A 274 11.78 2.92 2.44
CA LEU A 274 12.15 2.34 3.72
C LEU A 274 10.95 2.35 4.65
N LEU A 275 10.37 1.17 4.86
CA LEU A 275 9.25 0.96 5.77
C LEU A 275 9.74 0.69 7.17
N ARG A 276 9.11 1.35 8.15
CA ARG A 276 9.29 1.12 9.57
C ARG A 276 7.95 0.78 10.20
N ILE A 277 7.94 -0.18 11.10
CA ILE A 277 6.77 -0.52 11.91
C ILE A 277 6.95 0.17 13.27
N LEU A 278 5.91 0.87 13.72
CA LEU A 278 5.90 1.57 15.00
C LEU A 278 6.16 0.58 16.14
N GLY A 279 6.99 0.99 17.10
CA GLY A 279 7.36 0.13 18.24
C GLY A 279 8.44 -0.92 17.94
N LEU A 280 8.85 -1.10 16.68
CA LEU A 280 9.85 -2.09 16.28
C LEU A 280 11.15 -1.43 15.80
N ARG A 281 12.29 -2.08 16.09
CA ARG A 281 13.63 -1.59 15.71
C ARG A 281 14.05 -1.95 14.28
N GLY A 282 13.34 -2.88 13.64
CA GLY A 282 13.63 -3.32 12.28
C GLY A 282 13.04 -2.38 11.23
N ALA A 283 13.67 -2.33 10.06
CA ALA A 283 13.11 -1.69 8.88
C ALA A 283 13.10 -2.65 7.70
N TYR A 284 12.24 -2.36 6.73
CA TYR A 284 12.11 -3.13 5.50
C TYR A 284 12.42 -2.21 4.33
N ARG A 285 13.38 -2.60 3.50
CA ARG A 285 13.58 -1.98 2.19
C ARG A 285 12.52 -2.55 1.24
N ILE A 286 11.81 -1.65 0.58
CA ILE A 286 10.77 -1.96 -0.40
C ILE A 286 11.27 -1.57 -1.78
N SER A 287 11.06 -2.44 -2.76
CA SER A 287 11.12 -2.13 -4.18
C SER A 287 9.78 -1.53 -4.61
N LEU A 288 9.78 -0.28 -5.06
CA LEU A 288 8.57 0.44 -5.41
C LEU A 288 7.91 -0.06 -6.72
N GLY A 289 8.67 -0.74 -7.57
CA GLY A 289 8.13 -1.35 -8.79
C GLY A 289 7.28 -2.58 -8.52
N ASP A 290 7.86 -3.59 -7.85
CA ASP A 290 7.28 -4.94 -7.70
C ASP A 290 6.87 -5.29 -6.26
N GLY A 291 6.98 -4.37 -5.31
CA GLY A 291 6.61 -4.59 -3.91
C GLY A 291 7.54 -5.56 -3.16
N ALA A 292 8.69 -5.94 -3.74
CA ALA A 292 9.61 -6.86 -3.09
C ALA A 292 10.17 -6.25 -1.80
N THR A 293 10.10 -7.00 -0.70
CA THR A 293 10.56 -6.57 0.63
C THR A 293 11.82 -7.31 1.08
N SER A 294 12.71 -6.61 1.76
CA SER A 294 13.88 -7.19 2.42
C SER A 294 14.14 -6.50 3.76
N ARG A 295 14.36 -7.29 4.81
CA ARG A 295 14.66 -6.77 6.15
C ARG A 295 16.09 -6.20 6.18
N THR A 296 16.27 -5.07 6.85
CA THR A 296 17.58 -4.38 7.00
C THR A 296 18.10 -4.46 8.43
#